data_AF-A0A410FSU0-F1
#
_entry.id   AF-A0A410FSU0-F1
#
_cell.length_a   1.000
_cell.length_b   1.000
_cell.length_c   1.000
_cell.angle_alpha   90.00
_cell.angle_beta   90.00
_cell.angle_gamma   90.00
#
_symmetry.space_group_name_H-M   'P 1'
#
loop_
_entity.id
_entity.type
_entity.pdbx_description
1 polymer ?
#
loop_
_entity_poly.entity_id
_entity_poly.type
_entity_poly.pdbx_seq_one_letter_code
_entity_poly.pdbx_strand_id
1 'polypeptide(L)'
;MRVVGCLLAVLAAAPAFAGPSVGSLERVAVEHVVPEMRLAAGFALAGHFEATQTEQELLVLAQEGVSDGIQRGAGIALGRVWLGSEKTRAFLLNTVTESASEQVRRAAVPALLEFLVSYNTTALEYLYSRGASEELQYAAGVAYFQNNRGKFNKASLEAICRDEAASSGFRRAAAELLAGHYLFPLASALGRAELEQLALGGDNEYLRYAAAYALVNVLVADPVPSLYAKVASFLDGSGLSAEYRWAYGQALGIRWAQGN
;
A
#
# COMPACT_ATOMS: atom_id res chain seq x y z
N MET A 1 17.77 -37.04 -1.64
CA MET A 1 17.48 -35.97 -2.62
C MET A 1 16.22 -36.32 -3.42
N ARG A 2 15.02 -36.03 -2.91
CA ARG A 2 13.74 -36.20 -3.64
C ARG A 2 12.67 -35.14 -3.28
N VAL A 3 13.07 -34.03 -2.67
CA VAL A 3 12.13 -32.94 -2.27
C VAL A 3 12.18 -31.74 -3.23
N VAL A 4 13.21 -31.63 -4.08
CA VAL A 4 13.38 -30.50 -5.01
C VAL A 4 12.45 -30.59 -6.23
N GLY A 5 11.96 -31.78 -6.57
CA GLY A 5 11.13 -31.99 -7.78
C GLY A 5 9.70 -31.44 -7.69
N CYS A 6 9.11 -31.36 -6.48
CA CYS A 6 7.74 -30.87 -6.32
C CYS A 6 7.66 -29.34 -6.23
N LEU A 7 8.70 -28.65 -5.74
CA LEU A 7 8.70 -27.17 -5.69
C LEU A 7 8.75 -26.54 -7.08
N LEU A 8 9.51 -27.14 -8.01
CA LEU A 8 9.63 -26.64 -9.39
C LEU A 8 8.36 -26.83 -10.22
N ALA A 9 7.53 -27.83 -9.90
CA ALA A 9 6.27 -28.07 -10.61
C ALA A 9 5.17 -27.05 -10.25
N VAL A 10 5.20 -26.48 -9.04
CA VAL A 10 4.24 -25.44 -8.62
C VAL A 10 4.61 -24.07 -9.19
N LEU A 11 5.89 -23.81 -9.48
CA LEU A 11 6.35 -22.57 -10.13
C LEU A 11 6.01 -22.49 -11.63
N ALA A 12 5.62 -23.60 -12.27
CA ALA A 12 5.55 -23.72 -13.73
C ALA A 12 4.13 -23.71 -14.33
N ALA A 13 3.09 -23.40 -13.56
CA ALA A 13 1.76 -23.17 -14.11
C ALA A 13 1.47 -21.67 -14.18
N ALA A 14 2.16 -20.96 -15.09
CA ALA A 14 1.68 -19.66 -15.55
C ALA A 14 0.52 -19.93 -16.52
N PRO A 15 -0.75 -19.69 -16.16
CA PRO A 15 -1.84 -19.78 -17.13
C PRO A 15 -1.59 -18.73 -18.22
N ALA A 16 -1.82 -19.12 -19.48
CA ALA A 16 -1.74 -18.23 -20.63
C ALA A 16 -2.64 -16.99 -20.40
N PHE A 17 -2.01 -15.81 -20.35
CA PHE A 17 -2.58 -14.59 -19.78
C PHE A 17 -3.59 -13.90 -20.71
N ALA A 18 -4.86 -14.28 -20.58
CA ALA A 18 -5.91 -13.29 -20.33
C ALA A 18 -5.91 -13.03 -18.80
N GLY A 19 -6.26 -11.82 -18.34
CA GLY A 19 -6.21 -11.48 -16.90
C GLY A 19 -6.75 -12.60 -15.99
N PRO A 20 -6.13 -12.86 -14.82
CA PRO A 20 -6.51 -13.99 -13.98
C PRO A 20 -7.96 -13.89 -13.55
N SER A 21 -8.70 -15.00 -13.62
CA SER A 21 -10.07 -15.04 -13.11
C SER A 21 -10.11 -14.80 -11.60
N VAL A 22 -11.25 -14.34 -11.08
CA VAL A 22 -11.46 -14.14 -9.63
C VAL A 22 -11.07 -15.38 -8.84
N GLY A 23 -11.57 -16.57 -9.22
CA GLY A 23 -11.21 -17.82 -8.52
C GLY A 23 -9.73 -18.19 -8.62
N SER A 24 -9.01 -17.74 -9.65
CA SER A 24 -7.56 -17.90 -9.73
C SER A 24 -6.85 -16.94 -8.77
N LEU A 25 -7.30 -15.68 -8.71
CA LEU A 25 -6.77 -14.70 -7.77
C LEU A 25 -7.00 -15.10 -6.32
N GLU A 26 -8.18 -15.61 -5.96
CA GLU A 26 -8.47 -16.11 -4.61
C GLU A 26 -7.51 -17.24 -4.23
N ARG A 27 -7.28 -18.20 -5.14
CA ARG A 27 -6.31 -19.27 -4.92
C ARG A 27 -4.90 -18.71 -4.69
N VAL A 28 -4.45 -17.77 -5.53
CA VAL A 28 -3.14 -17.12 -5.35
C VAL A 28 -3.08 -16.39 -4.01
N ALA A 29 -4.12 -15.66 -3.63
CA ALA A 29 -4.19 -14.90 -2.38
C ALA A 29 -4.04 -15.81 -1.15
N VAL A 30 -4.52 -17.05 -1.19
CA VAL A 30 -4.49 -17.98 -0.07
C VAL A 30 -3.23 -18.86 -0.09
N GLU A 31 -2.91 -19.45 -1.24
CA GLU A 31 -2.00 -20.62 -1.32
C GLU A 31 -0.60 -20.27 -1.80
N HIS A 32 -0.38 -19.10 -2.40
CA HIS A 32 0.90 -18.80 -3.04
C HIS A 32 2.04 -18.66 -2.02
N VAL A 33 3.18 -19.29 -2.29
CA VAL A 33 4.32 -19.35 -1.36
C VAL A 33 5.09 -18.02 -1.23
N VAL A 34 5.05 -17.19 -2.27
CA VAL A 34 5.61 -15.81 -2.26
C VAL A 34 4.57 -14.85 -1.66
N PRO A 35 4.83 -14.21 -0.51
CA PRO A 35 3.88 -13.30 0.15
C PRO A 35 3.43 -12.15 -0.75
N GLU A 36 4.35 -11.59 -1.55
CA GLU A 36 4.06 -10.50 -2.46
C GLU A 36 3.07 -10.89 -3.59
N MET A 37 3.03 -12.17 -3.99
CA MET A 37 2.00 -12.66 -4.90
C MET A 37 0.62 -12.71 -4.23
N ARG A 38 0.58 -13.12 -2.96
CA ARG A 38 -0.68 -13.11 -2.19
C ARG A 38 -1.21 -11.69 -2.05
N LEU A 39 -0.33 -10.74 -1.71
CA LEU A 39 -0.66 -9.33 -1.64
C LEU A 39 -1.11 -8.77 -3.01
N ALA A 40 -0.39 -9.09 -4.09
CA ALA A 40 -0.77 -8.71 -5.45
C ALA A 40 -2.18 -9.21 -5.81
N ALA A 41 -2.50 -10.45 -5.48
CA ALA A 41 -3.84 -11.00 -5.68
C ALA A 41 -4.89 -10.29 -4.81
N GLY A 42 -4.57 -9.99 -3.56
CA GLY A 42 -5.41 -9.16 -2.67
C GLY A 42 -5.73 -7.79 -3.28
N PHE A 43 -4.73 -7.09 -3.82
CA PHE A 43 -4.95 -5.82 -4.52
C PHE A 43 -5.89 -5.96 -5.72
N ALA A 44 -5.74 -7.04 -6.49
CA ALA A 44 -6.58 -7.30 -7.65
C ALA A 44 -8.03 -7.66 -7.28
N LEU A 45 -8.22 -8.37 -6.16
CA LEU A 45 -9.54 -8.79 -5.66
C LEU A 45 -10.36 -7.65 -5.04
N ALA A 46 -9.73 -6.54 -4.63
CA ALA A 46 -10.40 -5.48 -3.90
C ALA A 46 -11.68 -4.97 -4.59
N GLY A 47 -11.65 -4.76 -5.92
CA GLY A 47 -12.84 -4.33 -6.66
C GLY A 47 -13.94 -5.40 -6.74
N HIS A 48 -13.56 -6.68 -6.77
CA HIS A 48 -14.54 -7.77 -6.72
C HIS A 48 -15.19 -7.86 -5.34
N PHE A 49 -14.41 -7.78 -4.26
CA PHE A 49 -14.94 -7.79 -2.89
C PHE A 49 -15.85 -6.60 -2.63
N GLU A 50 -15.47 -5.40 -3.06
CA GLU A 50 -16.30 -4.18 -2.98
C GLU A 50 -17.68 -4.37 -3.66
N ALA A 51 -17.71 -5.05 -4.81
CA ALA A 51 -18.94 -5.25 -5.58
C ALA A 51 -19.83 -6.39 -5.08
N THR A 52 -19.29 -7.33 -4.28
CA THR A 52 -19.98 -8.60 -3.97
C THR A 52 -20.16 -8.88 -2.48
N GLN A 53 -19.38 -8.24 -1.62
CA GLN A 53 -19.42 -8.44 -0.18
C GLN A 53 -20.13 -7.27 0.50
N THR A 54 -20.88 -7.58 1.55
CA THR A 54 -21.43 -6.57 2.46
C THR A 54 -20.34 -5.94 3.32
N GLU A 55 -20.61 -4.78 3.92
CA GLU A 55 -19.69 -4.14 4.87
C GLU A 55 -19.28 -5.09 6.01
N GLN A 56 -20.22 -5.88 6.54
CA GLN A 56 -19.96 -6.80 7.63
C GLN A 56 -19.05 -7.97 7.20
N GLU A 57 -19.24 -8.51 5.99
CA GLU A 57 -18.37 -9.54 5.43
C GLU A 57 -16.96 -9.00 5.18
N LEU A 58 -16.84 -7.77 4.65
CA LEU A 58 -15.56 -7.09 4.46
C LEU A 58 -14.83 -6.86 5.79
N LEU A 59 -15.55 -6.48 6.85
CA LEU A 59 -14.98 -6.35 8.19
C LEU A 59 -14.40 -7.67 8.68
N VAL A 60 -15.14 -8.77 8.57
CA VAL A 60 -14.67 -10.10 8.97
C VAL A 60 -13.44 -10.51 8.15
N LEU A 61 -13.49 -10.35 6.82
CA LEU A 61 -12.36 -10.70 5.95
C LEU A 61 -11.11 -9.85 6.23
N ALA A 62 -11.27 -8.55 6.52
CA ALA A 62 -10.17 -7.66 6.86
C ALA A 62 -9.55 -7.97 8.24
N GLN A 63 -10.32 -8.53 9.17
CA GLN A 63 -9.85 -8.89 10.51
C GLN A 63 -9.26 -10.30 10.57
N GLU A 64 -9.94 -11.25 9.96
CA GLU A 64 -9.74 -12.70 10.17
C GLU A 64 -9.56 -13.47 8.86
N GLY A 65 -9.37 -12.78 7.74
CA GLY A 65 -9.12 -13.41 6.46
C GLY A 65 -7.97 -14.42 6.54
N VAL A 66 -8.11 -15.55 5.85
CA VAL A 66 -7.20 -16.72 5.94
C VAL A 66 -5.76 -16.41 5.53
N SER A 67 -5.52 -15.31 4.83
CA SER A 67 -4.19 -14.86 4.41
C SER A 67 -4.08 -13.34 4.43
N ASP A 68 -2.82 -12.86 4.43
CA ASP A 68 -2.47 -11.45 4.25
C ASP A 68 -3.07 -10.84 2.97
N GLY A 69 -3.10 -11.60 1.88
CA GLY A 69 -3.73 -11.21 0.61
C GLY A 69 -5.22 -10.94 0.75
N ILE A 70 -5.98 -11.86 1.38
CA ILE A 70 -7.42 -11.70 1.59
C ILE A 70 -7.71 -10.53 2.53
N GLN A 71 -7.00 -10.44 3.66
CA GLN A 71 -7.15 -9.34 4.60
C GLN A 71 -6.87 -7.98 3.94
N ARG A 72 -5.82 -7.91 3.11
CA ARG A 72 -5.45 -6.69 2.38
C ARG A 72 -6.51 -6.29 1.36
N GLY A 73 -6.98 -7.24 0.55
CA GLY A 73 -8.02 -6.97 -0.45
C GLY A 73 -9.32 -6.49 0.20
N ALA A 74 -9.75 -7.17 1.26
CA ALA A 74 -10.94 -6.81 2.01
C ALA A 74 -10.81 -5.44 2.70
N GLY A 75 -9.66 -5.13 3.31
CA GLY A 75 -9.42 -3.82 3.90
C GLY A 75 -9.47 -2.66 2.89
N ILE A 76 -8.98 -2.88 1.66
CA ILE A 76 -9.07 -1.88 0.58
C ILE A 76 -10.53 -1.70 0.15
N ALA A 77 -11.25 -2.80 -0.07
CA ALA A 77 -12.67 -2.77 -0.43
C ALA A 77 -13.49 -2.06 0.66
N LEU A 78 -13.25 -2.38 1.93
CA LEU A 78 -13.91 -1.75 3.07
C LEU A 78 -13.66 -0.23 3.10
N GLY A 79 -12.42 0.19 2.85
CA GLY A 79 -12.09 1.62 2.82
C GLY A 79 -12.80 2.37 1.70
N ARG A 80 -13.04 1.73 0.55
CA ARG A 80 -13.83 2.31 -0.55
C ARG A 80 -15.32 2.37 -0.21
N VAL A 81 -15.86 1.35 0.45
CA VAL A 81 -17.25 1.34 0.95
C VAL A 81 -17.48 2.46 1.97
N TRP A 82 -16.50 2.75 2.82
CA TRP A 82 -16.60 3.82 3.80
C TRP A 82 -16.38 5.23 3.24
N LEU A 83 -15.61 5.37 2.15
CA LEU A 83 -15.36 6.66 1.51
C LEU A 83 -16.65 7.25 0.93
N GLY A 84 -16.95 8.53 1.21
CA GLY A 84 -18.17 9.20 0.77
C GLY A 84 -19.48 8.63 1.36
N SER A 85 -19.40 7.68 2.30
CA SER A 85 -20.56 7.14 3.01
C SER A 85 -20.90 7.97 4.26
N GLU A 86 -22.08 7.76 4.84
CA GLU A 86 -22.54 8.50 6.03
C GLU A 86 -21.86 8.07 7.36
N LYS A 87 -20.62 7.55 7.32
CA LYS A 87 -19.89 7.24 8.56
C LYS A 87 -19.60 8.52 9.32
N THR A 88 -19.93 8.52 10.61
CA THR A 88 -19.67 9.68 11.46
C THR A 88 -18.17 9.81 11.74
N ARG A 89 -17.72 11.05 11.96
CA ARG A 89 -16.36 11.32 12.42
C ARG A 89 -16.00 10.53 13.68
N ALA A 90 -16.93 10.41 14.62
CA ALA A 90 -16.71 9.68 15.88
C ALA A 90 -16.45 8.19 15.62
N PHE A 91 -17.24 7.56 14.74
CA PHE A 91 -17.03 6.17 14.33
C PHE A 91 -15.63 5.98 13.71
N LEU A 92 -15.25 6.85 12.78
CA LEU A 92 -13.96 6.73 12.06
C LEU A 92 -12.77 6.96 13.00
N LEU A 93 -12.86 7.94 13.90
CA LEU A 93 -11.84 8.17 14.93
C LEU A 93 -11.67 6.95 15.84
N ASN A 94 -12.77 6.42 16.39
CA ASN A 94 -12.71 5.22 17.22
C ASN A 94 -12.14 4.04 16.44
N THR A 95 -12.51 3.89 15.16
CA THR A 95 -12.00 2.80 14.32
C THR A 95 -10.49 2.89 14.16
N VAL A 96 -9.93 4.07 13.83
CA VAL A 96 -8.48 4.23 13.66
C VAL A 96 -7.70 4.17 14.97
N THR A 97 -8.32 4.38 16.15
CA THR A 97 -7.61 4.37 17.44
C THR A 97 -7.80 3.09 18.25
N GLU A 98 -8.94 2.42 18.15
CA GLU A 98 -9.34 1.33 19.06
C GLU A 98 -9.43 -0.03 18.35
N SER A 99 -9.53 -0.09 17.03
CA SER A 99 -9.62 -1.37 16.33
C SER A 99 -8.32 -2.17 16.46
N ALA A 100 -8.45 -3.44 16.83
CA ALA A 100 -7.31 -4.36 16.92
C ALA A 100 -6.71 -4.72 15.55
N SER A 101 -7.54 -4.78 14.49
CA SER A 101 -7.07 -5.09 13.14
C SER A 101 -6.48 -3.87 12.45
N GLU A 102 -5.23 -4.00 12.03
CA GLU A 102 -4.53 -3.00 11.23
C GLU A 102 -5.23 -2.72 9.89
N GLN A 103 -5.75 -3.75 9.21
CA GLN A 103 -6.44 -3.53 7.93
C GLN A 103 -7.74 -2.73 8.12
N VAL A 104 -8.45 -2.94 9.22
CA VAL A 104 -9.65 -2.16 9.56
C VAL A 104 -9.30 -0.73 9.96
N ARG A 105 -8.23 -0.51 10.74
CA ARG A 105 -7.73 0.85 11.03
C ARG A 105 -7.37 1.58 9.73
N ARG A 106 -6.61 0.94 8.84
CA ARG A 106 -6.22 1.49 7.53
C ARG A 106 -7.43 1.80 6.64
N ALA A 107 -8.45 0.95 6.64
CA ALA A 107 -9.68 1.15 5.85
C ALA A 107 -10.43 2.43 6.23
N ALA A 108 -10.40 2.84 7.51
CA ALA A 108 -11.08 4.06 7.97
C ALA A 108 -10.35 5.36 7.56
N VAL A 109 -9.08 5.30 7.16
CA VAL A 109 -8.28 6.49 6.88
C VAL A 109 -8.83 7.35 5.73
N PRO A 110 -9.16 6.82 4.55
CA PRO A 110 -9.67 7.64 3.44
C PRO A 110 -10.93 8.43 3.81
N ALA A 111 -11.89 7.80 4.49
CA ALA A 111 -13.10 8.47 4.95
C ALA A 111 -12.80 9.48 6.08
N LEU A 112 -11.86 9.18 6.99
CA LEU A 112 -11.47 10.12 8.03
C LEU A 112 -10.82 11.39 7.45
N LEU A 113 -10.06 11.26 6.36
CA LEU A 113 -9.42 12.39 5.69
C LEU A 113 -10.44 13.43 5.21
N GLU A 114 -11.63 13.04 4.76
CA GLU A 114 -12.69 13.97 4.33
C GLU A 114 -13.07 14.97 5.44
N PHE A 115 -12.96 14.56 6.70
CA PHE A 115 -13.17 15.47 7.84
C PHE A 115 -11.91 16.27 8.16
N LEU A 116 -10.75 15.62 8.20
CA LEU A 116 -9.49 16.23 8.66
C LEU A 116 -8.99 17.35 7.73
N VAL A 117 -9.28 17.30 6.42
CA VAL A 117 -8.89 18.38 5.50
C VAL A 117 -9.47 19.74 5.88
N SER A 118 -10.61 19.77 6.56
CA SER A 118 -11.24 21.00 7.06
C SER A 118 -10.65 21.51 8.38
N TYR A 119 -9.76 20.75 9.03
CA TYR A 119 -9.19 21.13 10.31
C TYR A 119 -8.15 22.24 10.13
N ASN A 120 -8.04 23.10 11.14
CA ASN A 120 -6.98 24.10 11.18
C ASN A 120 -5.61 23.45 11.41
N THR A 121 -4.56 24.19 11.04
CA THR A 121 -3.16 23.75 11.13
C THR A 121 -2.78 23.24 12.52
N THR A 122 -3.10 23.98 13.58
CA THR A 122 -2.73 23.62 14.96
C THR A 122 -3.36 22.30 15.41
N ALA A 123 -4.62 22.05 15.03
CA ALA A 123 -5.28 20.78 15.34
C ALA A 123 -4.61 19.60 14.59
N LEU A 124 -4.25 19.80 13.33
CA LEU A 124 -3.54 18.79 12.53
C LEU A 124 -2.13 18.52 13.09
N GLU A 125 -1.42 19.55 13.53
CA GLU A 125 -0.11 19.43 14.19
C GLU A 125 -0.16 18.61 15.47
N TYR A 126 -1.17 18.86 16.29
CA TYR A 126 -1.42 18.04 17.47
C TYR A 126 -1.68 16.58 17.10
N LEU A 127 -2.56 16.32 16.11
CA LEU A 127 -2.95 14.97 15.75
C LEU A 127 -1.82 14.18 15.09
N TYR A 128 -1.04 14.76 14.18
CA TYR A 128 0.08 14.02 13.58
C TYR A 128 1.21 13.76 14.59
N SER A 129 1.37 14.61 15.60
CA SER A 129 2.44 14.48 16.60
C SER A 129 2.05 13.58 17.79
N ARG A 130 0.77 13.57 18.17
CA ARG A 130 0.28 12.98 19.43
C ARG A 130 -0.94 12.07 19.25
N GLY A 131 -1.37 11.80 18.02
CA GLY A 131 -2.46 10.88 17.73
C GLY A 131 -2.20 9.51 18.33
N ALA A 132 -3.26 8.85 18.83
CA ALA A 132 -3.18 7.60 19.58
C ALA A 132 -2.77 6.37 18.73
N SER A 133 -2.80 6.50 17.40
CA SER A 133 -2.41 5.44 16.46
C SER A 133 -1.62 6.01 15.29
N GLU A 134 -0.85 5.14 14.63
CA GLU A 134 -0.13 5.51 13.41
C GLU A 134 -1.09 5.96 12.31
N GLU A 135 -2.25 5.31 12.16
CA GLU A 135 -3.24 5.65 11.14
C GLU A 135 -3.84 7.04 11.35
N LEU A 136 -4.11 7.45 12.60
CA LEU A 136 -4.55 8.81 12.91
C LEU A 136 -3.44 9.83 12.65
N GLN A 137 -2.20 9.50 13.03
CA GLN A 137 -1.05 10.38 12.78
C GLN A 137 -0.81 10.58 11.28
N TYR A 138 -0.90 9.50 10.50
CA TYR A 138 -0.80 9.50 9.05
C TYR A 138 -1.93 10.30 8.40
N ALA A 139 -3.19 10.07 8.78
CA ALA A 139 -4.32 10.81 8.24
C ALA A 139 -4.19 12.33 8.51
N ALA A 140 -3.83 12.70 9.75
CA ALA A 140 -3.59 14.10 10.08
C ALA A 140 -2.39 14.70 9.33
N GLY A 141 -1.32 13.93 9.14
CA GLY A 141 -0.16 14.33 8.35
C GLY A 141 -0.51 14.59 6.89
N VAL A 142 -1.27 13.71 6.26
CA VAL A 142 -1.75 13.88 4.87
C VAL A 142 -2.59 15.15 4.75
N ALA A 143 -3.57 15.36 5.65
CA ALA A 143 -4.38 16.57 5.65
C ALA A 143 -3.53 17.84 5.88
N TYR A 144 -2.54 17.77 6.77
CA TYR A 144 -1.61 18.88 7.02
C TYR A 144 -0.83 19.26 5.76
N PHE A 145 -0.26 18.26 5.08
CA PHE A 145 0.49 18.48 3.84
C PHE A 145 -0.40 19.01 2.71
N GLN A 146 -1.66 18.56 2.61
CA GLN A 146 -2.60 19.12 1.64
C GLN A 146 -2.87 20.61 1.89
N ASN A 147 -3.14 20.98 3.14
CA ASN A 147 -3.43 22.37 3.54
C ASN A 147 -2.21 23.30 3.45
N ASN A 148 -1.00 22.73 3.40
CA ASN A 148 0.26 23.46 3.44
C ASN A 148 1.19 23.11 2.26
N ARG A 149 0.66 22.57 1.15
CA ARG A 149 1.45 21.94 0.08
C ARG A 149 2.56 22.83 -0.47
N GLY A 150 2.31 24.13 -0.60
CA GLY A 150 3.29 25.10 -1.11
C GLY A 150 4.50 25.36 -0.19
N LYS A 151 4.51 24.86 1.05
CA LYS A 151 5.61 25.03 2.01
C LYS A 151 6.68 23.94 1.91
N PHE A 152 6.42 22.86 1.17
CA PHE A 152 7.28 21.69 1.14
C PHE A 152 7.95 21.53 -0.22
N ASN A 153 9.23 21.16 -0.16
CA ASN A 153 10.01 20.77 -1.32
C ASN A 153 10.65 19.40 -1.03
N LYS A 154 11.31 18.82 -2.05
CA LYS A 154 11.96 17.52 -1.92
C LYS A 154 12.87 17.43 -0.70
N ALA A 155 13.73 18.42 -0.48
CA ALA A 155 14.70 18.42 0.62
C ALA A 155 14.03 18.49 2.00
N SER A 156 12.99 19.30 2.17
CA SER A 156 12.29 19.39 3.46
C SER A 156 11.50 18.11 3.78
N LEU A 157 10.90 17.46 2.78
CA LEU A 157 10.22 16.18 2.97
C LEU A 157 11.19 15.05 3.28
N GLU A 158 12.35 15.04 2.62
CA GLU A 158 13.45 14.12 2.92
C GLU A 158 13.99 14.31 4.35
N ALA A 159 14.05 15.55 4.84
CA ALA A 159 14.42 15.83 6.23
C ALA A 159 13.38 15.28 7.21
N ILE A 160 12.07 15.48 6.94
CA ILE A 160 11.00 14.90 7.76
C ILE A 160 11.08 13.36 7.75
N CYS A 161 11.33 12.73 6.60
CA CYS A 161 11.48 11.28 6.51
C CYS A 161 12.66 10.76 7.36
N ARG A 162 13.70 11.57 7.62
CA ARG A 162 14.86 11.23 8.45
C ARG A 162 14.70 11.63 9.92
N ASP A 163 13.72 12.44 10.27
CA ASP A 163 13.52 12.92 11.63
C ASP A 163 12.93 11.81 12.50
N GLU A 164 13.77 11.18 13.33
CA GLU A 164 13.34 10.14 14.27
C GLU A 164 12.48 10.67 15.42
N ALA A 165 12.45 11.99 15.66
CA ALA A 165 11.54 12.59 16.63
C ALA A 165 10.11 12.76 16.08
N ALA A 166 9.96 12.74 14.75
CA ALA A 166 8.65 12.76 14.10
C ALA A 166 7.96 11.39 14.22
N SER A 167 6.64 11.40 14.34
CA SER A 167 5.85 10.18 14.42
C SER A 167 5.92 9.35 13.14
N SER A 168 5.84 8.02 13.25
CA SER A 168 5.82 7.10 12.09
C SER A 168 4.77 7.50 11.05
N GLY A 169 3.54 7.79 11.51
CA GLY A 169 2.45 8.19 10.62
C GLY A 169 2.74 9.49 9.88
N PHE A 170 3.33 10.50 10.54
CA PHE A 170 3.70 11.76 9.89
C PHE A 170 4.83 11.58 8.88
N ARG A 171 5.86 10.78 9.22
CA ARG A 171 6.97 10.44 8.30
C ARG A 171 6.47 9.69 7.08
N ARG A 172 5.51 8.78 7.25
CA ARG A 172 4.83 8.07 6.15
C ARG A 172 4.03 9.02 5.26
N ALA A 173 3.28 9.95 5.83
CA ALA A 173 2.56 10.97 5.06
C ALA A 173 3.53 11.85 4.25
N ALA A 174 4.67 12.22 4.84
CA ALA A 174 5.71 12.98 4.15
C ALA A 174 6.32 12.18 2.99
N ALA A 175 6.55 10.89 3.19
CA ALA A 175 7.07 9.98 2.16
C ALA A 175 6.13 9.85 0.94
N GLU A 176 4.81 9.84 1.14
CA GLU A 176 3.86 9.83 0.00
C GLU A 176 3.88 11.14 -0.79
N LEU A 177 3.97 12.28 -0.10
CA LEU A 177 4.15 13.56 -0.79
C LEU A 177 5.52 13.62 -1.51
N LEU A 178 6.57 13.09 -0.89
CA LEU A 178 7.92 12.99 -1.46
C LEU A 178 7.94 12.13 -2.73
N ALA A 179 7.17 11.04 -2.77
CA ALA A 179 7.02 10.22 -3.98
C ALA A 179 6.54 11.06 -5.18
N GLY A 180 5.63 12.02 -4.95
CA GLY A 180 5.22 12.98 -5.98
C GLY A 180 6.37 13.88 -6.45
N HIS A 181 7.24 14.31 -5.54
CA HIS A 181 8.46 15.09 -5.88
C HIS A 181 9.54 14.26 -6.57
N TYR A 182 9.50 12.93 -6.46
CA TYR A 182 10.35 12.05 -7.27
C TYR A 182 9.85 11.89 -8.71
N LEU A 183 8.55 12.09 -8.95
CA LEU A 183 7.96 11.99 -10.29
C LEU A 183 7.79 13.35 -10.98
N PHE A 184 7.77 14.45 -10.22
CA PHE A 184 7.52 15.80 -10.74
C PHE A 184 8.37 16.89 -10.06
N PRO A 185 8.77 17.95 -10.79
CA PRO A 185 8.55 18.16 -12.22
C PRO A 185 9.40 17.23 -13.10
N LEU A 186 8.98 16.97 -14.34
CA LEU A 186 9.65 16.02 -15.25
C LEU A 186 11.14 16.31 -15.47
N ALA A 187 11.55 17.59 -15.42
CA ALA A 187 12.94 18.01 -15.57
C ALA A 187 13.89 17.46 -14.48
N SER A 188 13.34 17.06 -13.33
CA SER A 188 14.09 16.51 -12.20
C SER A 188 13.48 15.20 -11.67
N ALA A 189 12.63 14.57 -12.46
CA ALA A 189 12.03 13.30 -12.10
C ALA A 189 13.09 12.20 -12.08
N LEU A 190 13.00 11.30 -11.11
CA LEU A 190 13.88 10.14 -11.00
C LEU A 190 13.48 9.08 -12.02
N GLY A 191 14.47 8.47 -12.66
CA GLY A 191 14.28 7.32 -13.52
C GLY A 191 14.00 6.03 -12.74
N ARG A 192 13.56 4.98 -13.45
CA ARG A 192 13.30 3.66 -12.87
C ARG A 192 14.47 3.13 -12.03
N ALA A 193 15.68 3.14 -12.59
CA ALA A 193 16.86 2.58 -11.93
C ALA A 193 17.19 3.32 -10.61
N GLU A 194 17.02 4.64 -10.58
CA GLU A 194 17.22 5.45 -9.37
C GLU A 194 16.17 5.15 -8.31
N LEU A 195 14.90 5.05 -8.71
CA LEU A 195 13.80 4.66 -7.82
C LEU A 195 13.98 3.24 -7.26
N GLU A 196 14.45 2.30 -8.07
CA GLU A 196 14.78 0.94 -7.62
C GLU A 196 15.93 0.93 -6.61
N GLN A 197 17.01 1.67 -6.87
CA GLN A 197 18.13 1.78 -5.93
C GLN A 197 17.68 2.40 -4.60
N LEU A 198 16.90 3.49 -4.64
CA LEU A 198 16.38 4.13 -3.43
C LEU A 198 15.39 3.24 -2.69
N ALA A 199 14.50 2.52 -3.39
CA ALA A 199 13.57 1.60 -2.75
C ALA A 199 14.30 0.42 -2.09
N LEU A 200 15.41 -0.06 -2.66
CA LEU A 200 16.23 -1.14 -2.09
C LEU A 200 17.06 -0.67 -0.90
N GLY A 201 17.75 0.46 -1.02
CA GLY A 201 18.86 0.84 -0.16
C GLY A 201 18.78 2.25 0.44
N GLY A 202 17.63 2.93 0.35
CA GLY A 202 17.45 4.24 0.98
C GLY A 202 17.72 4.20 2.49
N ASP A 203 18.25 5.31 3.02
CA ASP A 203 18.81 5.42 4.38
C ASP A 203 17.88 4.89 5.48
N ASN A 204 16.56 5.03 5.29
CA ASN A 204 15.54 4.51 6.21
C ASN A 204 14.29 4.02 5.46
N GLU A 205 13.38 3.39 6.19
CA GLU A 205 12.15 2.81 5.63
C GLU A 205 11.24 3.83 4.93
N TYR A 206 11.19 5.08 5.38
CA TYR A 206 10.32 6.11 4.80
C TYR A 206 10.86 6.64 3.47
N LEU A 207 12.18 6.76 3.32
CA LEU A 207 12.80 7.08 2.04
C LEU A 207 12.66 5.92 1.05
N ARG A 208 12.84 4.68 1.53
CA ARG A 208 12.56 3.48 0.72
C ARG A 208 11.09 3.43 0.31
N TYR A 209 10.17 3.78 1.21
CA TYR A 209 8.73 3.81 0.94
C TYR A 209 8.37 4.89 -0.07
N ALA A 210 8.91 6.11 0.05
CA ALA A 210 8.72 7.18 -0.93
C ALA A 210 9.16 6.75 -2.33
N ALA A 211 10.34 6.13 -2.44
CA ALA A 211 10.85 5.62 -3.70
C ALA A 211 10.01 4.45 -4.25
N ALA A 212 9.62 3.51 -3.39
CA ALA A 212 8.74 2.40 -3.75
C ALA A 212 7.37 2.88 -4.25
N TYR A 213 6.78 3.87 -3.57
CA TYR A 213 5.49 4.45 -3.94
C TYR A 213 5.55 5.15 -5.29
N ALA A 214 6.63 5.89 -5.56
CA ALA A 214 6.90 6.45 -6.88
C ALA A 214 7.15 5.35 -7.93
N LEU A 215 7.92 4.31 -7.57
CA LEU A 215 8.27 3.19 -8.45
C LEU A 215 7.04 2.44 -8.96
N VAL A 216 5.99 2.26 -8.14
CA VAL A 216 4.72 1.66 -8.60
C VAL A 216 4.20 2.35 -9.87
N ASN A 217 4.22 3.68 -9.94
CA ASN A 217 3.72 4.44 -11.09
C ASN A 217 4.53 4.18 -12.37
N VAL A 218 5.80 3.82 -12.23
CA VAL A 218 6.65 3.44 -13.37
C VAL A 218 6.41 1.97 -13.74
N LEU A 219 6.28 1.09 -12.75
CA LEU A 219 6.13 -0.35 -12.94
C LEU A 219 4.77 -0.76 -13.52
N VAL A 220 3.69 -0.01 -13.30
CA VAL A 220 2.37 -0.33 -13.88
C VAL A 220 2.33 -0.23 -15.42
N ALA A 221 3.38 0.30 -16.04
CA ALA A 221 3.55 0.24 -17.49
C ALA A 221 4.19 -1.08 -17.97
N ASP A 222 4.81 -1.86 -17.08
CA ASP A 222 5.43 -3.13 -17.44
C ASP A 222 4.37 -4.20 -17.75
N PRO A 223 4.67 -5.14 -18.67
CA PRO A 223 3.78 -6.25 -18.97
C PRO A 223 3.72 -7.25 -17.81
N VAL A 224 2.55 -7.85 -17.58
CA VAL A 224 2.32 -8.82 -16.48
C VAL A 224 3.35 -9.94 -16.41
N PRO A 225 3.78 -10.58 -17.52
CA PRO A 225 4.80 -11.63 -17.45
C PRO A 225 6.12 -11.16 -16.82
N SER A 226 6.54 -9.92 -17.10
CA SER A 226 7.78 -9.36 -16.53
C SER A 226 7.63 -9.07 -15.04
N LEU A 227 6.50 -8.48 -14.63
CA LEU A 227 6.20 -8.22 -13.22
C LEU A 227 6.06 -9.53 -12.44
N TYR A 228 5.36 -10.51 -12.99
CA TYR A 228 5.19 -11.83 -12.39
C TYR A 228 6.54 -12.52 -12.18
N ALA A 229 7.38 -12.59 -13.22
CA ALA A 229 8.71 -13.20 -13.11
C ALA A 229 9.56 -12.50 -12.03
N LYS A 230 9.47 -11.18 -11.94
CA LYS A 230 10.18 -10.40 -10.93
C LYS A 230 9.67 -10.67 -9.51
N VAL A 231 8.35 -10.67 -9.30
CA VAL A 231 7.79 -10.97 -7.97
C VAL A 231 8.08 -12.42 -7.58
N ALA A 232 7.99 -13.37 -8.52
CA ALA A 232 8.27 -14.78 -8.26
C ALA A 232 9.74 -15.00 -7.82
N SER A 233 10.66 -14.19 -8.35
CA SER A 233 12.08 -14.22 -7.96
C SER A 233 12.35 -13.82 -6.51
N PHE A 234 11.38 -13.22 -5.81
CA PHE A 234 11.56 -12.79 -4.42
C PHE A 234 11.61 -13.96 -3.43
N LEU A 235 11.18 -15.16 -3.83
CA LEU A 235 11.31 -16.36 -3.00
C LEU A 235 12.76 -16.61 -2.56
N ASP A 236 13.71 -16.29 -3.43
CA ASP A 236 15.16 -16.49 -3.21
C ASP A 236 15.85 -15.25 -2.62
N GLY A 237 15.12 -14.13 -2.46
CA GLY A 237 15.66 -12.78 -2.33
C GLY A 237 16.01 -12.36 -0.91
N SER A 238 17.09 -12.91 -0.32
CA SER A 238 17.73 -12.29 0.85
C SER A 238 18.31 -10.92 0.47
N GLY A 239 18.06 -9.89 1.27
CA GLY A 239 18.63 -8.54 1.05
C GLY A 239 17.75 -7.57 0.25
N LEU A 240 16.55 -7.96 -0.16
CA LEU A 240 15.54 -7.01 -0.66
C LEU A 240 14.86 -6.29 0.51
N SER A 241 14.59 -5.00 0.37
CA SER A 241 13.76 -4.26 1.32
C SER A 241 12.28 -4.66 1.19
N ALA A 242 11.50 -4.45 2.25
CA ALA A 242 10.05 -4.68 2.21
C ALA A 242 9.36 -3.73 1.23
N GLU A 243 9.84 -2.49 1.13
CA GLU A 243 9.25 -1.46 0.27
C GLU A 243 9.45 -1.77 -1.22
N TYR A 244 10.65 -2.26 -1.60
CA TYR A 244 10.92 -2.69 -2.97
C TYR A 244 10.02 -3.86 -3.38
N ARG A 245 9.90 -4.86 -2.51
CA ARG A 245 9.02 -6.01 -2.72
C ARG A 245 7.55 -5.60 -2.83
N TRP A 246 7.11 -4.69 -1.96
CA TRP A 246 5.78 -4.12 -1.99
C TRP A 246 5.50 -3.38 -3.31
N ALA A 247 6.43 -2.57 -3.83
CA ALA A 247 6.22 -1.84 -5.09
C ALA A 247 5.91 -2.77 -6.28
N TYR A 248 6.67 -3.86 -6.40
CA TYR A 248 6.47 -4.85 -7.46
C TYR A 248 5.18 -5.66 -7.28
N GLY A 249 4.87 -6.08 -6.05
CA GLY A 249 3.61 -6.77 -5.74
C GLY A 249 2.38 -5.88 -5.99
N GLN A 250 2.45 -4.61 -5.59
CA GLN A 250 1.41 -3.61 -5.83
C GLN A 250 1.20 -3.37 -7.33
N ALA A 251 2.28 -3.19 -8.10
CA ALA A 251 2.20 -2.99 -9.54
C ALA A 251 1.57 -4.20 -10.25
N LEU A 252 2.00 -5.41 -9.90
CA LEU A 252 1.41 -6.65 -10.43
C LEU A 252 -0.09 -6.75 -10.11
N GLY A 253 -0.49 -6.45 -8.86
CA GLY A 253 -1.88 -6.47 -8.46
C GLY A 253 -2.74 -5.45 -9.22
N ILE A 254 -2.22 -4.25 -9.49
CA ILE A 254 -2.90 -3.25 -10.31
C ILE A 254 -3.09 -3.76 -11.74
N ARG A 255 -2.07 -4.37 -12.34
CA ARG A 255 -2.15 -4.95 -13.69
C ARG A 255 -3.18 -6.07 -13.79
N TRP A 256 -3.18 -6.98 -12.81
CA TRP A 256 -4.19 -8.02 -12.72
C TRP A 256 -5.61 -7.47 -12.59
N ALA A 257 -5.81 -6.42 -11.79
CA ALA A 257 -7.11 -5.75 -11.66
C ALA A 257 -7.60 -5.15 -12.99
N GLN A 258 -6.67 -4.73 -13.87
CA GLN A 258 -6.98 -4.15 -15.18
C GLN A 258 -7.22 -5.20 -16.27
N GLY A 259 -7.05 -6.49 -15.98
CA GLY A 259 -7.22 -7.57 -16.93
C GLY A 259 -6.08 -7.72 -17.96
N ASN A 260 -4.93 -7.05 -17.76
CA ASN A 260 -3.83 -6.96 -18.73
C ASN A 260 -2.46 -7.25 -18.14
#